data_AF-A0AAV4M3P5-F1
#
_entry.id   AF-A0AAV4M3P5-F1
#
_cell.length_a   1.000
_cell.length_b   1.000
_cell.length_c   1.000
_cell.angle_alpha   90.00
_cell.angle_beta   90.00
_cell.angle_gamma   90.00
#
_symmetry.space_group_name_H-M   'P 1'
#
loop_
_entity.id
_entity.type
_entity.pdbx_description
1 polymer ?
#
loop_
_entity_poly.entity_id
_entity_poly.type
_entity_poly.pdbx_seq_one_letter_code
_entity_poly.pdbx_strand_id
1 'polypeptide(L)'
;MVKADFLINPLFLSQNCIPGRYKRAHIINESLVLKPVWAILKQFLSEKIKSRVYFHSDIADLLEFFPRSVLPAEYGGDLTDIDANEWLRRANMEHGTNSIGGQPNFY
;
A
#
# COMPACT_ATOMS: atom_id res chain seq x y z
N MET A 1 -7.24 -2.66 -37.27
CA MET A 1 -7.88 -2.57 -35.94
C MET A 1 -7.37 -3.71 -35.07
N VAL A 2 -6.09 -3.66 -34.70
CA VAL A 2 -5.48 -4.60 -33.73
C VAL A 2 -5.48 -3.85 -32.40
N LYS A 3 -6.13 -4.46 -31.43
CA LYS A 3 -6.47 -3.89 -30.12
C LYS A 3 -5.22 -3.45 -29.39
N ALA A 4 -5.40 -2.43 -28.56
CA ALA A 4 -4.42 -1.86 -27.64
C ALA A 4 -4.04 -2.84 -26.50
N ASP A 5 -3.79 -4.11 -26.83
CA ASP A 5 -3.39 -5.16 -25.90
C ASP A 5 -1.91 -4.97 -25.46
N PHE A 6 -1.21 -3.97 -26.03
CA PHE A 6 0.18 -3.62 -25.72
C PHE A 6 0.33 -2.62 -24.56
N LEU A 7 -0.76 -2.10 -24.01
CA LEU A 7 -0.75 -1.26 -22.81
C LEU A 7 -1.30 -2.08 -21.65
N ILE A 8 -0.48 -2.99 -21.12
CA ILE A 8 -0.76 -3.61 -19.83
C ILE A 8 -0.81 -2.48 -18.80
N ASN A 9 -2.02 -2.06 -18.45
CA ASN A 9 -2.30 -1.02 -17.48
C ASN A 9 -1.55 -1.34 -16.16
N PRO A 10 -0.75 -0.44 -15.56
CA PRO A 10 -0.10 -0.68 -14.26
C PRO A 10 -1.10 -1.12 -13.17
N LEU A 11 -2.35 -0.69 -13.31
CA LEU A 11 -3.47 -1.11 -12.48
C LEU A 11 -3.95 -2.55 -12.72
N PHE A 12 -3.75 -3.10 -13.92
CA PHE A 12 -4.04 -4.51 -14.22
C PHE A 12 -3.00 -5.44 -13.60
N LEU A 13 -1.71 -5.09 -13.69
CA LEU A 13 -0.62 -5.85 -13.07
C LEU A 13 -0.78 -5.93 -11.55
N SER A 14 -1.05 -4.79 -10.90
CA SER A 14 -1.26 -4.77 -9.45
C SER A 14 -2.51 -5.52 -9.00
N GLN A 15 -3.60 -5.50 -9.77
CA GLN A 15 -4.85 -6.17 -9.39
C GLN A 15 -4.85 -7.69 -9.61
N ASN A 16 -4.17 -8.18 -10.65
CA ASN A 16 -4.33 -9.56 -11.12
C ASN A 16 -3.05 -10.41 -11.07
N CYS A 17 -1.87 -9.80 -10.90
CA CYS A 17 -0.60 -10.52 -10.95
C CYS A 17 0.08 -10.66 -9.58
N ILE A 18 -0.44 -10.02 -8.52
CA ILE A 18 0.05 -10.19 -7.16
C ILE A 18 -0.80 -11.27 -6.46
N PRO A 19 -0.20 -12.36 -5.95
CA PRO A 19 -0.91 -13.44 -5.25
C PRO A 19 -1.32 -13.00 -3.82
N GLY A 20 -1.95 -11.84 -3.71
CA GLY A 20 -2.38 -11.22 -2.47
C GLY A 20 -3.78 -10.63 -2.63
N ARG A 21 -4.58 -10.67 -1.55
CA ARG A 21 -5.94 -10.11 -1.55
C ARG A 21 -5.96 -8.79 -0.81
N TYR A 22 -6.02 -7.69 -1.55
CA TYR A 22 -6.30 -6.37 -0.97
C TYR A 22 -7.63 -6.40 -0.23
N LYS A 23 -7.65 -6.08 1.07
CA LYS A 23 -8.90 -5.98 1.83
C LYS A 23 -9.35 -4.53 1.98
N ARG A 24 -8.45 -3.64 2.39
CA ARG A 24 -8.70 -2.20 2.54
C ARG A 24 -7.38 -1.46 2.32
N ALA A 25 -7.47 -0.24 1.82
CA ALA A 25 -6.37 0.71 1.72
C ALA A 25 -6.85 2.02 2.34
N HIS A 26 -6.13 2.52 3.34
CA HIS A 26 -6.46 3.75 4.06
C HIS A 26 -5.39 4.78 3.75
N ILE A 27 -5.82 5.93 3.24
CA ILE A 27 -4.96 7.04 2.84
C ILE A 27 -5.22 8.18 3.81
N ILE A 28 -4.17 8.59 4.51
CA ILE A 28 -4.15 9.69 5.47
C ILE A 28 -3.26 10.81 4.95
N ASN A 29 -3.34 12.00 5.56
CA ASN A 29 -2.57 13.18 5.17
C ASN A 29 -2.72 13.49 3.67
N GLU A 30 -3.96 13.49 3.18
CA GLU A 30 -4.17 13.66 1.76
C GLU A 30 -3.76 15.07 1.31
N SER A 31 -2.83 15.15 0.35
CA SER A 31 -2.51 16.43 -0.28
C SER A 31 -3.64 16.84 -1.23
N LEU A 32 -3.75 18.15 -1.49
CA LEU A 32 -4.73 18.69 -2.45
C LEU A 32 -4.63 18.03 -3.84
N VAL A 33 -3.45 17.51 -4.19
CA VAL A 33 -3.16 16.86 -5.48
C VAL A 33 -3.67 15.41 -5.53
N LEU A 34 -3.88 14.75 -4.39
CA LEU A 34 -4.30 13.34 -4.39
C LEU A 34 -5.74 13.14 -4.89
N LYS A 35 -6.65 14.08 -4.62
CA LYS A 35 -8.04 14.00 -5.09
C LYS A 35 -8.16 13.94 -6.63
N PRO A 36 -7.54 14.86 -7.40
CA PRO A 36 -7.60 14.78 -8.86
C PRO A 36 -6.85 13.55 -9.41
N VAL A 37 -5.72 13.16 -8.82
CA VAL A 37 -5.00 11.93 -9.22
C VAL A 37 -5.88 10.70 -9.01
N TRP A 38 -6.55 10.58 -7.86
CA TRP A 38 -7.48 9.49 -7.59
C TRP A 38 -8.66 9.48 -8.56
N ALA A 39 -9.17 10.66 -8.96
CA ALA A 39 -10.26 10.75 -9.94
C ALA A 39 -9.86 10.19 -11.31
N ILE A 40 -8.60 10.30 -11.71
CA ILE A 40 -8.06 9.69 -12.93
C ILE A 40 -7.83 8.19 -12.73
N LEU A 41 -7.21 7.78 -11.61
CA LEU A 41 -6.91 6.36 -11.37
C LEU A 41 -8.17 5.50 -11.21
N LYS A 42 -9.20 6.02 -10.53
CA LYS A 42 -10.42 5.25 -10.26
C LYS A 42 -11.12 4.77 -11.53
N GLN A 43 -11.00 5.48 -12.65
CA GLN A 43 -11.66 5.08 -13.91
C GLN A 43 -11.15 3.73 -14.45
N PHE A 44 -9.96 3.31 -14.02
CA PHE A 44 -9.31 2.07 -14.41
C PHE A 44 -9.42 0.94 -13.36
N LEU A 45 -10.03 1.24 -12.21
CA LEU A 45 -10.19 0.30 -11.11
C LEU A 45 -11.53 -0.43 -11.18
N SER A 46 -11.56 -1.68 -10.75
CA SER A 46 -12.83 -2.39 -10.53
C SER A 46 -13.60 -1.80 -9.34
N GLU A 47 -14.93 -1.93 -9.34
CA GLU A 47 -15.78 -1.51 -8.19
C GLU A 47 -15.35 -2.16 -6.87
N LYS A 48 -14.81 -3.38 -6.96
CA LYS A 48 -14.24 -4.11 -5.82
C LYS A 48 -13.02 -3.42 -5.22
N ILE A 49 -12.16 -2.78 -6.03
CA ILE A 49 -11.01 -2.05 -5.50
C ILE A 49 -11.42 -0.65 -5.06
N LYS A 50 -12.28 0.04 -5.84
CA LYS A 50 -12.82 1.36 -5.46
C LYS A 50 -13.46 1.35 -4.07
N SER A 51 -14.29 0.34 -3.79
CA SER A 51 -14.96 0.19 -2.48
C SER A 51 -14.04 -0.15 -1.31
N ARG A 52 -12.74 -0.38 -1.55
CA ARG A 52 -11.74 -0.72 -0.55
C ARG A 52 -10.76 0.40 -0.25
N VAL A 53 -10.83 1.51 -0.98
CA VAL A 53 -9.97 2.67 -0.77
C VAL A 53 -10.72 3.71 0.05
N TYR A 54 -10.15 4.09 1.19
CA TYR A 54 -10.69 5.05 2.13
C TYR A 54 -9.72 6.21 2.24
N PHE A 55 -10.24 7.43 2.18
CA PHE A 55 -9.50 8.66 2.43
C PHE A 55 -9.98 9.22 3.77
N HIS A 56 -9.02 9.51 4.64
CA HIS A 56 -9.30 10.02 5.99
C HIS A 56 -8.68 11.39 6.13
N SER A 57 -9.49 12.36 6.58
CA SER A 57 -9.03 13.72 6.80
C SER A 57 -8.46 13.91 8.21
N ASP A 58 -8.83 13.06 9.17
CA ASP A 58 -8.22 12.99 10.50
C ASP A 58 -7.58 11.62 10.72
N ILE A 59 -6.46 11.60 11.44
CA ILE A 59 -5.80 10.39 11.90
C ILE A 59 -6.70 9.62 12.87
N ALA A 60 -7.53 10.33 13.65
CA ALA A 60 -8.46 9.70 14.60
C ALA A 60 -9.42 8.70 13.92
N ASP A 61 -9.79 8.93 12.66
CA ASP A 61 -10.66 8.05 11.87
C ASP A 61 -10.06 6.64 11.70
N LEU A 62 -8.73 6.49 11.76
CA LEU A 62 -8.07 5.19 11.68
C LEU A 62 -8.44 4.28 12.86
N LEU A 63 -8.77 4.85 14.02
CA LEU A 63 -9.12 4.09 15.23
C LEU A 63 -10.46 3.35 15.10
N GLU A 64 -11.31 3.73 14.15
CA GLU A 64 -12.52 2.98 13.81
C GLU A 64 -12.21 1.67 13.07
N PHE A 65 -11.04 1.61 12.41
CA PHE A 65 -10.63 0.47 11.58
C PHE A 65 -9.57 -0.40 12.24
N PHE A 66 -8.72 0.19 13.09
CA PHE A 66 -7.59 -0.47 13.72
C PHE A 66 -7.57 -0.18 15.24
N PRO A 67 -7.33 -1.18 16.09
CA PRO A 67 -7.15 -0.94 17.52
C PRO A 67 -5.87 -0.13 17.78
N ARG A 68 -5.87 0.70 18.83
CA ARG A 68 -4.72 1.55 19.19
C ARG A 68 -3.42 0.78 19.35
N SER A 69 -3.51 -0.43 19.91
CA SER A 69 -2.34 -1.27 20.21
C SER A 69 -1.53 -1.74 19.00
N VAL A 70 -2.09 -1.65 17.78
CA VAL A 70 -1.37 -2.04 16.54
C VAL A 70 -0.95 -0.86 15.69
N LEU A 71 -1.41 0.34 16.02
CA LEU A 71 -1.05 1.54 15.29
C LEU A 71 0.18 2.22 15.92
N PRO A 72 1.10 2.74 15.09
CA PRO A 72 2.18 3.60 15.55
C PRO A 72 1.66 4.80 16.35
N ALA A 73 2.45 5.27 17.31
CA ALA A 73 2.10 6.44 18.14
C ALA A 73 1.89 7.71 17.29
N GLU A 74 2.62 7.85 16.18
CA GLU A 74 2.47 8.98 15.23
C GLU A 74 1.11 8.99 14.52
N TYR A 75 0.41 7.85 14.51
CA TYR A 75 -0.94 7.70 13.97
C TYR A 75 -1.99 7.53 15.06
N GLY A 76 -1.70 7.97 16.30
CA GLY A 76 -2.65 7.98 17.41
C GLY A 76 -2.84 6.62 18.11
N GLY A 77 -1.94 5.66 17.86
CA GLY A 77 -1.91 4.38 18.56
C GLY A 77 -0.94 4.33 19.75
N ASP A 78 -0.69 3.13 20.24
CA ASP A 78 0.15 2.88 21.43
C ASP A 78 1.52 2.26 21.08
N LEU A 79 1.78 2.01 19.79
CA LEU A 79 2.98 1.29 19.35
C LEU A 79 4.15 2.27 19.14
N THR A 80 5.10 2.28 20.08
CA THR A 80 6.25 3.21 20.10
C THR A 80 7.54 2.61 19.56
N ASP A 81 7.70 1.29 19.62
CA ASP A 81 8.95 0.59 19.31
C ASP A 81 8.96 0.01 17.88
N ILE A 82 8.52 0.81 16.90
CA ILE A 82 8.60 0.43 15.48
C ILE A 82 9.86 1.04 14.89
N ASP A 83 10.87 0.20 14.69
CA ASP A 83 11.93 0.51 13.74
C ASP A 83 11.63 -0.20 12.42
N ALA A 84 11.22 0.58 11.42
CA ALA A 84 10.97 0.07 10.07
C ALA A 84 12.22 -0.59 9.47
N ASN A 85 13.42 -0.12 9.82
CA ASN A 85 14.66 -0.72 9.33
C ASN A 85 14.90 -2.09 9.94
N GLU A 86 14.67 -2.26 11.24
CA GLU A 86 14.78 -3.56 11.90
C GLU A 86 13.74 -4.56 11.37
N TRP A 87 12.50 -4.11 11.12
CA TRP A 87 11.49 -4.95 10.47
C TRP A 87 11.93 -5.37 9.06
N LEU A 88 12.39 -4.41 8.24
CA LEU A 88 12.88 -4.68 6.88
C LEU A 88 14.05 -5.66 6.89
N ARG A 89 15.01 -5.45 7.81
CA ARG A 89 16.15 -6.33 8.01
C ARG A 89 15.71 -7.75 8.31
N ARG A 90 14.81 -7.95 9.30
CA ARG A 90 14.26 -9.27 9.66
C ARG A 90 13.53 -9.93 8.50
N ALA A 91 12.70 -9.19 7.78
CA ALA A 91 12.00 -9.70 6.60
C ALA A 91 12.99 -10.17 5.50
N ASN A 92 14.16 -9.53 5.42
CA ASN A 92 15.21 -9.87 4.47
C ASN A 92 16.21 -10.93 4.98
N MET A 93 16.24 -11.25 6.29
CA MET A 93 17.20 -12.19 6.88
C MET A 93 17.14 -13.59 6.26
N GLU A 94 15.95 -14.06 5.90
CA GLU A 94 15.74 -15.38 5.28
C GLU A 94 16.16 -15.43 3.80
N HIS A 95 16.33 -14.26 3.15
CA HIS A 95 16.64 -14.17 1.73
C HIS A 95 18.13 -14.21 1.39
N GLY A 96 19.01 -14.37 2.40
CA GLY A 96 20.46 -14.33 2.22
C GLY A 96 20.97 -12.94 1.79
N THR A 97 22.27 -12.83 1.47
CA THR A 97 22.87 -11.56 1.05
C THR A 97 22.40 -11.10 -0.34
N ASN A 98 21.83 -12.01 -1.15
CA ASN A 98 21.38 -11.73 -2.52
C ASN A 98 20.09 -12.51 -2.84
N SER A 99 19.07 -11.83 -3.36
CA SER A 99 18.10 -12.49 -4.25
C SER A 99 18.84 -13.06 -5.46
N ILE A 100 18.49 -14.23 -5.99
CA ILE A 100 19.17 -14.85 -7.15
C ILE A 100 19.28 -13.83 -8.31
N GLY A 101 20.48 -13.29 -8.53
CA GLY A 101 20.77 -12.29 -9.57
C GLY A 101 20.40 -10.82 -9.26
N GLY A 102 20.00 -10.49 -8.03
CA GLY A 102 19.66 -9.13 -7.61
C GLY A 102 20.80 -8.42 -6.84
N GLN A 103 20.60 -7.12 -6.59
CA GLN A 103 21.53 -6.31 -5.80
C GLN A 103 21.67 -6.85 -4.36
N PRO A 104 22.82 -6.62 -3.69
CA PRO A 104 22.99 -6.98 -2.30
C PRO A 104 21.93 -6.30 -1.41
N ASN A 105 21.40 -7.02 -0.44
CA ASN A 105 20.54 -6.41 0.59
C ASN A 105 21.39 -5.41 1.41
N PHE A 106 21.06 -4.12 1.34
CA PHE A 106 21.78 -3.06 2.07
C PHE A 106 21.37 -2.96 3.55
N TYR A 107 20.62 -3.94 4.08
CA TYR A 107 20.13 -4.01 5.45
C TYR A 107 20.26 -5.43 6.02
#